data_AF-A0A0C2HHK5-F1
#
_entry.id   AF-A0A0C2HHK5-F1
#
_cell.length_a   1.000
_cell.length_b   1.000
_cell.length_c   1.000
_cell.angle_alpha   90.00
_cell.angle_beta   90.00
_cell.angle_gamma   90.00
#
_symmetry.space_group_name_H-M   'P 1'
#
loop_
_entity.id
_entity.type
_entity.pdbx_description
1 polymer ?
#
loop_
_entity_poly.entity_id
_entity_poly.type
_entity_poly.pdbx_seq_one_letter_code
_entity_poly.pdbx_strand_id
1 'polypeptide(L)'
;MNGLDIAQGIERTRTDKDKFIRWWRSENDFVDYDLIDRFLDNAREEDEFEGFELIDTETMWETLTSKVPDRVRREKHKDGELIVWERPGKEDQTCPFSAESIMTIFDVETRGNVIEP
;
A
#
# COMPACT_ATOMS: atom_id res chain seq x y z
N MET A 1 6.54 -14.33 13.65
CA MET A 1 5.06 -14.26 13.81
C MET A 1 4.44 -14.89 12.60
N ASN A 2 3.31 -15.59 12.75
CA ASN A 2 2.60 -16.14 11.60
C ASN A 2 1.45 -15.23 11.12
N GLY A 3 0.78 -15.60 10.01
CA GLY A 3 -0.33 -14.79 9.48
C GLY A 3 -1.49 -14.60 10.47
N LEU A 4 -1.76 -15.59 11.33
CA LEU A 4 -2.77 -15.47 12.37
C LEU A 4 -2.37 -14.49 13.48
N ASP A 5 -1.09 -14.52 13.90
CA ASP A 5 -0.55 -13.57 14.88
C ASP A 5 -0.65 -12.13 14.37
N ILE A 6 -0.31 -11.90 13.09
CA ILE A 6 -0.46 -10.58 12.48
C ILE A 6 -1.93 -10.19 12.41
N ALA A 7 -2.83 -11.06 11.92
CA ALA A 7 -4.25 -10.74 11.82
C ALA A 7 -4.83 -10.29 13.17
N GLN A 8 -4.51 -11.01 14.25
CA GLN A 8 -4.91 -10.61 15.61
C GLN A 8 -4.26 -9.31 16.07
N GLY A 9 -2.99 -9.08 15.68
CA GLY A 9 -2.28 -7.82 15.94
C GLY A 9 -3.01 -6.65 15.29
N ILE A 10 -3.33 -6.75 14.01
CA ILE A 10 -4.08 -5.75 13.24
C ILE A 10 -5.43 -5.47 13.90
N GLU A 11 -6.22 -6.50 14.23
CA GLU A 11 -7.53 -6.30 14.85
C GLU A 11 -7.48 -5.54 16.18
N ARG A 12 -6.39 -5.70 16.94
CA ARG A 12 -6.20 -5.05 18.24
C ARG A 12 -5.72 -3.61 18.13
N THR A 13 -4.94 -3.28 17.11
CA THR A 13 -4.26 -1.98 17.00
C THR A 13 -4.89 -1.06 15.97
N ARG A 14 -5.62 -1.59 14.98
CA ARG A 14 -6.17 -0.80 13.88
C ARG A 14 -7.17 0.25 14.36
N THR A 15 -7.13 1.38 13.70
CA THR A 15 -8.04 2.51 13.83
C THR A 15 -8.76 2.74 12.49
N ASP A 16 -9.78 3.60 12.49
CA ASP A 16 -10.51 3.94 11.27
C ASP A 16 -9.64 4.63 10.20
N LYS A 17 -8.48 5.15 10.59
CA LYS A 17 -7.53 5.81 9.69
C LYS A 17 -6.61 4.82 8.97
N ASP A 18 -6.39 3.66 9.57
CA ASP A 18 -5.51 2.64 9.01
C ASP A 18 -6.21 2.00 7.81
N LYS A 19 -5.53 2.00 6.67
CA LYS A 19 -6.03 1.40 5.43
C LYS A 19 -5.06 0.38 4.85
N PHE A 20 -3.80 0.48 5.24
CA PHE A 20 -2.73 -0.32 4.68
C PHE A 20 -1.92 -0.99 5.79
N ILE A 21 -1.31 -2.11 5.42
CA ILE A 21 -0.29 -2.79 6.18
C ILE A 21 1.01 -2.75 5.39
N ARG A 22 2.09 -2.41 6.09
CA ARG A 22 3.47 -2.61 5.69
C ARG A 22 4.02 -3.78 6.50
N TRP A 23 4.63 -4.77 5.88
CA TRP A 23 5.16 -5.95 6.58
C TRP A 23 6.48 -6.43 5.98
N TRP A 24 7.29 -7.13 6.79
CA TRP A 24 8.61 -7.62 6.39
C TRP A 24 8.91 -8.99 7.01
N ARG A 25 9.88 -9.69 6.43
CA ARG A 25 10.34 -11.02 6.85
C ARG A 25 11.83 -10.98 7.16
N SER A 26 12.28 -11.77 8.13
CA SER A 26 13.67 -11.78 8.58
C SER A 26 14.68 -12.27 7.53
N GLU A 27 14.21 -12.99 6.52
CA GLU A 27 15.06 -13.56 5.47
C GLU A 27 15.20 -12.65 4.24
N ASN A 28 14.40 -11.58 4.14
CA ASN A 28 14.32 -10.74 2.94
C ASN A 28 14.53 -9.26 3.29
N ASP A 29 15.41 -8.59 2.54
CA ASP A 29 15.58 -7.12 2.59
C ASP A 29 14.41 -6.35 1.95
N PHE A 30 13.28 -7.01 1.72
CA PHE A 30 12.11 -6.46 1.04
C PHE A 30 11.00 -6.18 2.05
N VAL A 31 10.27 -5.11 1.76
CA VAL A 31 9.07 -4.74 2.50
C VAL A 31 7.90 -4.82 1.55
N ASP A 32 6.81 -5.41 2.02
CA ASP A 32 5.58 -5.54 1.25
C ASP A 32 4.50 -4.62 1.82
N TYR A 33 3.67 -4.11 0.93
CA TYR A 33 2.55 -3.22 1.25
C TYR A 33 1.27 -3.83 0.72
N ASP A 34 0.22 -3.74 1.52
CA ASP A 34 -1.10 -4.23 1.11
C ASP A 34 -2.22 -3.41 1.76
N LEU A 35 -3.43 -3.47 1.19
CA LEU A 35 -4.66 -3.09 1.89
C LEU A 35 -4.87 -4.06 3.04
N ILE A 36 -5.29 -3.54 4.20
CA ILE A 36 -5.51 -4.37 5.39
C ILE A 36 -6.50 -5.51 5.10
N ASP A 37 -7.63 -5.19 4.48
CA ASP A 37 -8.67 -6.20 4.22
C ASP A 37 -8.18 -7.24 3.19
N ARG A 38 -7.47 -6.81 2.15
CA ARG A 38 -6.85 -7.74 1.16
C ARG A 38 -5.82 -8.63 1.83
N PHE A 39 -5.02 -8.10 2.74
CA PHE A 39 -4.04 -8.87 3.50
C PHE A 39 -4.72 -9.91 4.39
N LEU A 40 -5.72 -9.50 5.19
CA LEU A 40 -6.44 -10.39 6.10
C LEU A 40 -7.13 -11.55 5.37
N ASP A 41 -7.67 -11.31 4.17
CA ASP A 41 -8.30 -12.33 3.35
C ASP A 41 -7.30 -13.36 2.79
N ASN A 42 -6.03 -12.98 2.65
CA ASN A 42 -5.00 -13.81 2.02
C ASN A 42 -3.97 -14.39 2.99
N ALA A 43 -3.87 -13.86 4.21
CA ALA A 43 -2.89 -14.28 5.21
C ALA A 43 -3.12 -15.74 5.63
N ARG A 44 -2.04 -16.53 5.62
CA ARG A 44 -2.06 -17.96 5.99
C ARG A 44 -1.26 -18.21 7.25
N GLU A 45 -1.61 -19.29 7.93
CA GLU A 45 -0.88 -19.73 9.13
C GLU A 45 0.57 -20.13 8.83
N GLU A 46 0.85 -20.54 7.59
CA GLU A 46 2.18 -20.92 7.11
C GLU A 46 3.08 -19.73 6.72
N ASP A 47 2.52 -18.51 6.65
CA ASP A 47 3.31 -17.33 6.33
C ASP A 47 4.17 -16.92 7.53
N GLU A 48 5.45 -16.66 7.30
CA GLU A 48 6.37 -16.15 8.32
C GLU A 48 6.64 -14.66 8.15
N PHE A 49 6.52 -13.92 9.25
CA PHE A 49 6.74 -12.48 9.32
C PHE A 49 7.62 -12.11 10.51
N GLU A 50 8.47 -11.10 10.32
CA GLU A 50 9.26 -10.50 11.39
C GLU A 50 8.53 -9.33 12.05
N GLY A 51 7.78 -8.54 11.27
CA GLY A 51 7.05 -7.39 11.79
C GLY A 51 6.06 -6.80 10.81
N PHE A 52 5.23 -5.90 11.33
CA PHE A 52 4.29 -5.11 10.55
C PHE A 52 4.06 -3.73 11.16
N GLU A 53 3.59 -2.82 10.31
CA GLU A 53 3.17 -1.47 10.65
C GLU A 53 1.85 -1.17 9.91
N LEU A 54 0.92 -0.51 10.59
CA LEU A 54 -0.30 -0.01 9.98
C LEU A 54 -0.10 1.44 9.57
N ILE A 55 -0.50 1.78 8.36
CA ILE A 55 -0.34 3.13 7.81
C ILE A 55 -1.64 3.64 7.19
N ASP A 56 -1.78 4.96 7.20
CA ASP A 56 -2.93 5.66 6.64
C ASP A 56 -2.73 6.02 5.16
N THR A 57 -3.78 6.61 4.58
CA THR A 57 -3.82 7.00 3.16
C THR A 57 -2.76 8.03 2.80
N GLU A 58 -2.45 8.98 3.68
CA GLU A 58 -1.46 10.02 3.39
C GLU A 58 -0.05 9.43 3.42
N THR A 59 0.26 8.58 4.40
CA THR A 59 1.54 7.88 4.50
C THR A 59 1.78 6.97 3.29
N MET A 60 0.76 6.23 2.84
CA MET A 60 0.88 5.41 1.64
C MET A 60 1.02 6.24 0.36
N TRP A 61 0.36 7.40 0.29
CA TRP A 61 0.54 8.34 -0.82
C TRP A 61 1.97 8.91 -0.88
N GLU A 62 2.55 9.28 0.26
CA GLU A 62 3.95 9.70 0.36
C GLU A 62 4.89 8.57 -0.08
N THR A 63 4.60 7.33 0.33
CA THR A 63 5.35 6.14 -0.09
C THR A 63 5.30 5.97 -1.61
N LEU A 64 4.12 6.04 -2.21
CA LEU A 64 3.94 5.95 -3.66
C LEU A 64 4.70 7.07 -4.41
N THR A 65 4.52 8.32 -4.01
CA THR A 65 5.17 9.47 -4.64
C THR A 65 6.69 9.44 -4.48
N SER A 66 7.23 8.88 -3.40
CA SER A 66 8.68 8.69 -3.25
C SER A 66 9.27 7.70 -4.27
N LYS A 67 8.50 6.67 -4.66
CA LYS A 67 8.93 5.64 -5.61
C LYS A 67 8.77 6.08 -7.06
N VAL A 68 7.74 6.88 -7.35
CA VAL A 68 7.42 7.35 -8.70
C VAL A 68 7.07 8.85 -8.75
N PRO A 69 8.01 9.74 -8.37
CA PRO A 69 7.72 11.16 -8.14
C PRO A 69 7.18 11.90 -9.37
N ASP A 70 7.61 11.49 -10.57
CA ASP A 70 7.24 12.14 -11.82
C ASP A 70 6.07 11.45 -12.55
N ARG A 71 5.43 10.42 -11.94
CA ARG A 71 4.34 9.68 -12.60
C ARG A 71 2.99 9.88 -11.95
N VAL A 72 2.93 10.38 -10.73
CA VAL A 72 1.67 10.53 -10.01
C VAL A 72 1.55 11.92 -9.43
N ARG A 73 0.36 12.51 -9.56
CA ARG A 73 0.05 13.82 -8.96
C ARG A 73 -1.37 13.82 -8.42
N ARG A 74 -1.56 14.47 -7.27
CA ARG A 74 -2.87 14.66 -6.63
C ARG A 74 -3.46 15.99 -7.09
N GLU A 75 -4.68 15.94 -7.60
CA GLU A 75 -5.43 17.13 -8.02
C GLU A 75 -6.72 17.27 -7.23
N LYS A 76 -7.07 18.51 -6.87
CA LYS A 76 -8.35 18.83 -6.24
C LYS A 76 -9.38 19.21 -7.29
N HIS A 77 -10.50 18.50 -7.30
CA HIS A 77 -11.63 18.74 -8.18
C HIS A 77 -12.88 19.10 -7.36
N LYS A 78 -13.95 19.54 -8.03
CA LYS A 78 -15.20 19.92 -7.35
C LYS A 78 -15.86 18.74 -6.62
N ASP A 79 -15.67 17.53 -7.13
CA ASP A 79 -16.31 16.30 -6.64
C ASP A 79 -15.38 15.48 -5.73
N GLY A 80 -14.20 16.00 -5.39
CA GLY A 80 -13.22 15.31 -4.54
C GLY A 80 -11.80 15.43 -5.05
N GLU A 81 -10.91 14.62 -4.49
CA GLU A 81 -9.51 14.57 -4.89
C GLU A 81 -9.28 13.40 -5.85
N LEU A 82 -8.45 13.64 -6.87
CA LEU A 82 -8.10 12.67 -7.90
C LEU A 82 -6.59 12.45 -7.91
N ILE A 83 -6.19 11.25 -8.33
CA ILE A 83 -4.83 10.92 -8.71
C ILE A 83 -4.78 10.94 -10.23
N VAL A 84 -3.91 11.77 -10.80
CA VAL A 84 -3.51 11.68 -12.20
C VAL A 84 -2.26 10.82 -12.25
N TRP A 85 -2.30 9.77 -13.05
CA TRP A 85 -1.23 8.80 -13.21
C TRP A 85 -0.75 8.79 -14.67
N GLU A 86 0.48 9.24 -14.86
CA GLU A 86 1.18 9.31 -16.14
C GLU A 86 1.91 7.98 -16.38
N ARG A 87 1.46 7.24 -17.39
CA ARG A 87 1.98 5.91 -17.70
C ARG A 87 2.86 5.96 -18.95
N PRO A 88 4.13 5.54 -18.88
CA PRO A 88 5.01 5.54 -20.06
C PRO A 88 4.40 4.76 -21.23
N GLY A 89 4.22 5.44 -22.36
CA GLY A 89 3.69 4.83 -23.59
C GLY A 89 2.20 4.50 -23.54
N LYS A 90 1.45 5.07 -22.59
CA LYS A 90 -0.01 4.98 -22.50
C LYS A 90 -0.61 6.36 -22.26
N GLU A 91 -1.93 6.47 -22.43
CA GLU A 91 -2.66 7.67 -22.03
C GLU A 91 -2.67 7.81 -20.50
N ASP A 92 -2.69 9.06 -20.05
CA ASP A 92 -2.83 9.40 -18.63
C ASP A 92 -4.15 8.83 -18.10
N GLN A 93 -4.09 8.32 -16.88
CA GLN A 93 -5.24 7.74 -16.21
C GLN A 93 -5.57 8.55 -14.96
N THR A 94 -6.84 8.93 -14.80
CA THR A 94 -7.35 9.55 -13.58
C THR A 94 -8.12 8.54 -12.74
N CYS A 95 -7.82 8.53 -11.44
CA CYS A 95 -8.46 7.66 -10.46
C CYS A 95 -8.89 8.49 -9.24
N PRO A 96 -9.93 8.08 -8.48
CA PRO A 96 -10.24 8.73 -7.20
C PRO A 96 -9.06 8.61 -6.22
N PHE A 97 -8.81 9.65 -5.42
CA PHE A 97 -7.86 9.57 -4.31
C PHE A 97 -8.45 8.69 -3.19
N SER A 98 -8.19 7.39 -3.28
CA SER A 98 -8.71 6.34 -2.41
C SER A 98 -7.63 5.31 -2.13
N ALA A 99 -7.81 4.51 -1.08
CA ALA A 99 -6.82 3.53 -0.68
C ALA A 99 -6.59 2.48 -1.79
N GLU A 100 -7.68 2.07 -2.43
CA GLU A 100 -7.72 1.09 -3.52
C GLU A 100 -6.99 1.60 -4.76
N SER A 101 -7.21 2.86 -5.15
CA SER A 101 -6.49 3.48 -6.27
C SER A 101 -4.99 3.56 -5.99
N ILE A 102 -4.60 3.99 -4.79
CA ILE A 102 -3.19 4.12 -4.40
C ILE A 102 -2.51 2.74 -4.46
N MET A 103 -3.12 1.71 -3.87
CA MET A 103 -2.57 0.35 -3.90
C MET A 103 -2.45 -0.18 -5.33
N THR A 104 -3.48 0.03 -6.14
CA THR A 104 -3.48 -0.43 -7.54
C THR A 104 -2.32 0.19 -8.34
N ILE A 105 -2.08 1.49 -8.17
CA ILE A 105 -0.98 2.18 -8.84
C ILE A 105 0.36 1.66 -8.29
N PHE A 106 0.47 1.54 -6.97
CA PHE A 106 1.68 1.05 -6.31
C PHE A 106 2.07 -0.35 -6.76
N ASP A 107 1.13 -1.29 -6.81
CA ASP A 107 1.34 -2.65 -7.29
C ASP A 107 1.84 -2.66 -8.74
N VAL A 108 1.28 -1.81 -9.61
CA VAL A 108 1.70 -1.75 -11.02
C VAL A 108 3.10 -1.16 -11.17
N GLU A 109 3.43 -0.11 -10.43
CA GLU A 109 4.71 0.59 -10.54
C GLU A 109 5.86 -0.20 -9.90
N THR A 110 5.61 -0.87 -8.77
CA THR A 110 6.62 -1.64 -8.03
C THR A 110 6.68 -3.10 -8.46
N ARG A 111 5.64 -3.62 -9.12
CA ARG A 111 5.46 -5.04 -9.43
C ARG A 111 5.57 -5.92 -8.18
N GLY A 112 5.19 -5.40 -7.02
CA GLY A 112 5.29 -6.10 -5.73
C GLY A 112 6.72 -6.35 -5.24
N ASN A 113 7.71 -5.55 -5.67
CA ASN A 113 9.09 -5.66 -5.19
C ASN A 113 9.57 -4.31 -4.66
N VAL A 114 9.37 -4.04 -3.37
CA VAL A 114 9.81 -2.79 -2.75
C VAL A 114 11.07 -3.04 -1.94
N ILE A 115 12.17 -2.43 -2.38
CA ILE A 115 13.38 -2.28 -1.58
C ILE A 115 13.31 -0.89 -0.96
N GLU A 116 13.43 -0.81 0.36
CA GLU A 116 13.62 0.45 1.06
C GLU A 116 15.12 0.75 1.21
N PRO A 117 15.52 2.02 1.03
CA PRO A 117 16.92 2.44 1.14
C PRO A 117 17.46 2.43 2.57
#